data_AF-A0A957FG29-F1
#
_entry.id   AF-A0A957FG29-F1
#
_cell.length_a   1.000
_cell.length_b   1.000
_cell.length_c   1.000
_cell.angle_alpha   90.00
_cell.angle_beta   90.00
_cell.angle_gamma   90.00
#
_symmetry.space_group_name_H-M   'P 1'
#
loop_
_entity.id
_entity.type
_entity.pdbx_description
1 polymer ?
#
loop_
_entity_poly.entity_id
_entity_poly.type
_entity_poly.pdbx_seq_one_letter_code
_entity_poly.pdbx_strand_id
1 'polypeptide(L)'
;MNRKFVLLLLIFLLLTGCGMGQDTAVSLPPLITQSPTDAAEASLTAVANTSTIPVRDLVTLVNQTQDIAAARVAQTEPTPYAVGDTVTFWFKNLAAETNEQIPARLAYRSDMLNMWVQADQRIKDEDVAAAAQFIEQKILPTNHAYFGQEWTPGVDGDPRINILHIEELGGLGIAYFSSADEYVTAVNPYSNQREMLYVSLKDAKLGSDRYFATVAHEIQHMIQWHVDKNEDAWLNEGLSELAVHVNGFATNREKTYAQQTDVQLTNLRQDADVVAAHYAASFLFT
;
A
#
# COMPACT_ATOMS: atom_id res chain seq x y z
N MET A 1 -68.87 18.99 -26.61
CA MET A 1 -68.54 19.72 -27.86
C MET A 1 -67.33 20.63 -27.57
N ASN A 2 -66.14 20.15 -27.94
CA ASN A 2 -64.82 20.79 -28.21
C ASN A 2 -64.42 22.02 -27.37
N ARG A 3 -63.43 22.03 -26.44
CA ARG A 3 -62.04 21.49 -26.37
C ARG A 3 -61.26 21.62 -27.68
N LYS A 4 -60.14 22.36 -27.62
CA LYS A 4 -59.17 22.71 -28.68
C LYS A 4 -59.55 23.98 -29.46
N PHE A 5 -59.20 25.18 -28.97
CA PHE A 5 -58.89 26.35 -29.83
C PHE A 5 -58.40 27.62 -29.07
N VAL A 6 -57.77 27.50 -27.89
CA VAL A 6 -57.15 28.66 -27.20
C VAL A 6 -55.67 28.43 -26.83
N LEU A 7 -55.11 27.27 -27.16
CA LEU A 7 -53.70 26.95 -26.92
C LEU A 7 -52.88 26.92 -28.23
N LEU A 8 -53.06 27.91 -29.11
CA LEU A 8 -52.34 27.98 -30.38
C LEU A 8 -51.77 29.37 -30.74
N LEU A 9 -51.61 30.25 -29.75
CA LEU A 9 -50.94 31.55 -29.94
C LEU A 9 -49.77 31.82 -28.98
N LEU A 10 -49.24 30.76 -28.36
CA LEU A 10 -48.01 30.80 -27.54
C LEU A 10 -46.94 29.81 -28.02
N ILE A 11 -47.16 29.15 -29.17
CA ILE A 11 -46.23 28.22 -29.83
C ILE A 11 -45.70 28.82 -31.16
N PHE A 12 -45.93 30.11 -31.42
CA PHE A 12 -45.44 30.82 -32.61
C PHE A 12 -44.47 31.97 -32.26
N LEU A 13 -43.67 31.79 -31.21
CA LEU A 13 -42.50 32.60 -30.90
C LEU A 13 -41.27 31.71 -30.66
N LEU A 14 -41.11 30.70 -31.52
CA LEU A 14 -39.98 29.76 -31.53
C LEU A 14 -39.19 29.79 -32.84
N LEU A 15 -39.34 30.82 -33.68
CA LEU A 15 -38.68 30.87 -34.99
C LEU A 15 -38.21 32.29 -35.36
N THR A 16 -37.26 32.84 -34.60
CA THR A 16 -36.21 33.75 -35.10
C THR A 16 -35.21 33.98 -33.98
N GLY A 17 -34.18 33.14 -33.92
CA GLY A 17 -33.15 33.23 -32.90
C GLY A 17 -32.00 32.26 -33.08
N CYS A 18 -31.74 31.74 -34.29
CA CYS A 18 -30.38 31.32 -34.64
C CYS A 18 -29.55 32.59 -34.83
N GLY A 19 -29.25 33.27 -33.72
CA GLY A 19 -28.02 34.03 -33.64
C GLY A 19 -26.91 32.99 -33.60
N MET A 20 -26.04 33.00 -34.60
CA MET A 20 -24.71 32.40 -34.48
C MET A 20 -24.07 33.02 -33.24
N GLY A 21 -24.22 32.35 -32.08
CA GLY A 21 -23.33 32.56 -30.97
C GLY A 21 -21.96 32.27 -31.55
N GLN A 22 -21.12 33.30 -31.65
CA GLN A 22 -19.71 33.08 -31.90
C GLN A 22 -19.27 32.07 -30.84
N ASP A 23 -18.88 30.88 -31.28
CA ASP A 23 -18.00 30.03 -30.51
C ASP A 23 -16.78 30.88 -30.21
N THR A 24 -16.83 31.62 -29.09
CA THR A 24 -15.63 32.12 -28.46
C THR A 24 -14.94 30.87 -27.96
N ALA A 25 -14.15 30.25 -28.85
CA ALA A 25 -13.20 29.23 -28.47
C ALA A 25 -12.47 29.81 -27.26
N VAL A 26 -12.74 29.25 -26.09
CA VAL A 26 -11.96 29.56 -24.90
C VAL A 26 -10.56 29.07 -25.24
N SER A 27 -9.69 30.00 -25.63
CA SER A 27 -8.27 29.72 -25.84
C SER A 27 -7.74 29.34 -24.47
N LEU A 28 -7.69 28.02 -24.20
CA LEU A 28 -6.97 27.51 -23.06
C LEU A 28 -5.55 28.07 -23.17
N PRO A 29 -5.05 28.81 -22.17
CA PRO A 29 -3.67 29.26 -22.22
C PRO A 29 -2.77 28.03 -22.39
N PRO A 30 -1.74 28.08 -23.23
CA PRO A 30 -0.78 26.99 -23.32
C PRO A 30 -0.24 26.73 -21.91
N LEU A 31 -0.48 25.51 -21.41
CA LEU A 31 -0.14 25.11 -20.04
C LEU A 31 1.39 25.14 -19.79
N ILE A 32 2.18 25.18 -20.86
CA ILE A 32 3.64 25.24 -20.83
C ILE A 32 4.10 26.21 -21.93
N THR A 33 4.73 27.31 -21.54
CA THR A 33 5.32 28.31 -22.46
C THR A 33 6.85 28.34 -22.43
N GLN A 34 7.46 27.55 -21.54
CA GLN A 34 8.92 27.52 -21.37
C GLN A 34 9.48 26.28 -22.04
N SER A 35 10.45 26.47 -22.93
CA SER A 35 11.31 25.39 -23.38
C SER A 35 12.20 24.95 -22.21
N PRO A 36 12.55 23.66 -22.10
CA PRO A 36 13.57 23.19 -21.17
C PRO A 36 14.86 24.00 -21.33
N THR A 37 15.57 24.26 -20.23
CA THR A 37 16.90 24.85 -20.31
C THR A 37 17.89 23.84 -20.91
N ASP A 38 18.98 24.32 -21.51
CA ASP A 38 20.07 23.46 -22.00
C ASP A 38 20.59 22.51 -20.91
N ALA A 39 20.58 22.95 -19.64
CA ALA A 39 20.95 22.12 -18.50
C ALA A 39 19.93 20.99 -18.21
N ALA A 40 18.63 21.25 -18.36
CA ALA A 40 17.59 20.24 -18.24
C ALA A 40 17.67 19.23 -19.39
N GLU A 41 17.95 19.70 -20.61
CA GLU A 41 18.10 18.84 -21.79
C GLU A 41 19.37 17.98 -21.71
N ALA A 42 20.48 18.53 -21.21
CA ALA A 42 21.70 17.79 -20.93
C ALA A 42 21.49 16.75 -19.81
N SER A 43 20.74 17.09 -18.76
CA SER A 43 20.39 16.16 -17.68
C SER A 43 19.49 15.03 -18.18
N LEU A 44 18.48 15.35 -18.98
CA LEU A 44 17.61 14.34 -19.61
C LEU A 44 18.41 13.42 -20.54
N THR A 45 19.33 13.98 -21.32
CA THR A 45 20.23 13.20 -22.20
C THR A 45 21.15 12.30 -21.37
N ALA A 46 21.69 12.79 -20.26
CA ALA A 46 22.51 11.98 -19.35
C ALA A 46 21.70 10.85 -18.72
N VAL A 47 20.47 11.12 -18.27
CA VAL A 47 19.54 10.12 -17.72
C VAL A 47 19.12 9.11 -18.78
N ALA A 48 18.81 9.55 -20.00
CA ALA A 48 18.46 8.68 -21.12
C ALA A 48 19.65 7.79 -21.56
N ASN A 49 20.88 8.28 -21.37
CA ASN A 49 22.10 7.53 -21.66
C ASN A 49 22.53 6.60 -20.50
N THR A 50 22.03 6.81 -19.27
CA THR A 50 22.12 5.80 -18.21
C THR A 50 21.08 4.72 -18.46
N SER A 51 21.51 3.55 -18.92
CA SER A 51 20.63 2.44 -19.28
C SER A 51 19.86 1.83 -18.10
N THR A 52 20.29 2.10 -16.86
CA THR A 52 19.67 1.57 -15.63
C THR A 52 19.84 2.56 -14.50
N ILE A 53 18.75 3.10 -13.96
CA ILE A 53 18.76 3.78 -12.66
C ILE A 53 18.88 2.68 -11.60
N PRO A 54 19.94 2.66 -10.78
CA PRO A 54 20.12 1.61 -9.79
C PRO A 54 19.04 1.70 -8.71
N VAL A 55 18.46 0.55 -8.38
CA VAL A 55 17.57 0.39 -7.23
C VAL A 55 18.31 0.77 -5.94
N ARG A 56 17.62 1.43 -5.01
CA ARG A 56 18.16 1.69 -3.67
C ARG A 56 18.51 0.37 -2.96
N ASP A 57 19.80 0.11 -2.75
CA ASP A 57 20.31 -1.05 -2.00
C ASP A 57 21.04 -0.60 -0.73
N LEU A 58 20.36 -0.72 0.42
CA LEU A 58 20.90 -0.29 1.71
C LEU A 58 22.09 -1.13 2.18
N VAL A 59 22.14 -2.43 1.86
CA VAL A 59 23.28 -3.30 2.23
C VAL A 59 24.53 -2.80 1.49
N THR A 60 24.41 -2.57 0.19
CA THR A 60 25.51 -2.03 -0.62
C THR A 60 25.94 -0.66 -0.12
N LEU A 61 24.99 0.23 0.20
CA LEU A 61 25.28 1.57 0.70
C LEU A 61 26.04 1.53 2.04
N VAL A 62 25.58 0.72 3.00
CA VAL A 62 26.23 0.57 4.30
C VAL A 62 27.63 -0.01 4.14
N ASN A 63 27.80 -1.02 3.30
CA ASN A 63 29.11 -1.63 3.06
C ASN A 63 30.11 -0.64 2.43
N GLN A 64 29.63 0.26 1.56
CA GLN A 64 30.46 1.26 0.92
C GLN A 64 30.78 2.47 1.80
N THR A 65 29.84 2.88 2.67
CA THR A 65 29.93 4.15 3.40
C THR A 65 30.34 4.01 4.87
N GLN A 66 30.15 2.83 5.46
CA GLN A 66 30.40 2.60 6.89
C GLN A 66 31.49 1.55 7.16
N ASP A 67 32.12 0.99 6.12
CA ASP A 67 33.13 -0.07 6.22
C ASP A 67 32.65 -1.29 7.05
N ILE A 68 31.34 -1.56 6.96
CA ILE A 68 30.71 -2.73 7.56
C ILE A 68 30.66 -3.81 6.49
N ALA A 69 30.97 -5.06 6.84
CA ALA A 69 30.78 -6.21 5.94
C ALA A 69 29.40 -6.85 6.19
N ALA A 70 28.32 -6.09 5.97
CA ALA A 70 26.97 -6.57 6.25
C ALA A 70 26.57 -7.66 5.25
N ALA A 71 26.07 -8.78 5.78
CA ALA A 71 25.44 -9.83 5.01
C ALA A 71 24.07 -9.37 4.50
N ARG A 72 23.57 -10.02 3.44
CA ARG A 72 22.20 -9.79 2.94
C ARG A 72 21.14 -10.55 3.74
N VAL A 73 21.52 -11.68 4.33
CA VAL A 73 20.65 -12.52 5.15
C VAL A 73 21.24 -12.63 6.56
N ALA A 74 20.37 -12.66 7.56
CA ALA A 74 20.73 -12.81 8.96
C ALA A 74 21.09 -14.27 9.30
N GLN A 75 20.35 -15.20 8.71
CA GLN A 75 20.56 -16.64 8.86
C GLN A 75 19.99 -17.37 7.64
N THR A 76 20.35 -18.64 7.47
CA THR A 76 19.93 -19.47 6.32
C THR A 76 18.95 -20.57 6.68
N GLU A 77 18.63 -20.71 7.97
CA GLU A 77 17.74 -21.72 8.50
C GLU A 77 16.74 -21.07 9.47
N PRO A 78 15.46 -21.48 9.44
CA PRO A 78 14.43 -20.87 10.23
C PRO A 78 14.63 -21.14 11.73
N THR A 79 14.30 -20.16 12.57
CA THR A 79 14.23 -20.38 14.01
C THR A 79 13.06 -21.32 14.34
N PRO A 80 13.26 -22.39 15.12
CA PRO A 80 12.25 -23.43 15.35
C PRO A 80 11.23 -23.03 16.43
N TYR A 81 10.47 -21.96 16.20
CA TYR A 81 9.43 -21.50 17.12
C TYR A 81 8.30 -22.51 17.28
N ALA A 82 7.78 -22.61 18.51
CA ALA A 82 6.58 -23.36 18.85
C ALA A 82 5.43 -22.40 19.25
N VAL A 83 4.19 -22.81 18.97
CA VAL A 83 3.00 -22.09 19.45
C VAL A 83 3.08 -21.95 20.97
N GLY A 84 2.91 -20.73 21.47
CA GLY A 84 3.09 -20.34 22.87
C GLY A 84 4.42 -19.64 23.18
N ASP A 85 5.42 -19.72 22.30
CA ASP A 85 6.68 -18.99 22.47
C ASP A 85 6.44 -17.48 22.51
N THR A 86 7.20 -16.75 23.34
CA THR A 86 7.15 -15.28 23.39
C THR A 86 8.44 -14.68 22.85
N VAL A 87 8.31 -13.72 21.95
CA VAL A 87 9.43 -12.96 21.36
C VAL A 87 9.14 -11.47 21.49
N THR A 88 10.19 -10.67 21.68
CA THR A 88 10.08 -9.20 21.65
C THR A 88 10.34 -8.70 20.24
N PHE A 89 9.40 -7.93 19.71
CA PHE A 89 9.48 -7.32 18.38
C PHE A 89 9.70 -5.82 18.50
N TRP A 90 10.46 -5.25 17.57
CA TRP A 90 10.40 -3.82 17.27
C TRP A 90 9.13 -3.49 16.50
N PHE A 91 8.55 -2.32 16.71
CA PHE A 91 7.52 -1.76 15.83
C PHE A 91 7.65 -0.22 15.80
N LYS A 92 7.16 0.40 14.73
CA LYS A 92 7.06 1.85 14.62
C LYS A 92 5.74 2.34 15.23
N ASN A 93 5.83 3.21 16.23
CA ASN A 93 4.70 4.00 16.70
C ASN A 93 4.45 5.14 15.71
N LEU A 94 3.30 5.12 15.01
CA LEU A 94 3.07 6.04 13.89
C LEU A 94 2.69 7.45 14.36
N ALA A 95 2.18 7.61 15.59
CA ALA A 95 1.90 8.93 16.15
C ALA A 95 3.14 9.61 16.73
N ALA A 96 3.95 8.86 17.48
CA ALA A 96 5.16 9.38 18.12
C ALA A 96 6.37 9.40 17.17
N GLU A 97 6.26 8.72 16.02
CA GLU A 97 7.36 8.47 15.08
C GLU A 97 8.60 7.81 15.73
N THR A 98 8.38 6.96 16.74
CA THR A 98 9.43 6.25 17.48
C THR A 98 9.41 4.75 17.19
N ASN A 99 10.58 4.10 17.30
CA ASN A 99 10.65 2.63 17.31
C ASN A 99 10.55 2.15 18.76
N GLU A 100 9.64 1.22 19.02
CA GLU A 100 9.32 0.70 20.34
C GLU A 100 9.38 -0.82 20.32
N GLN A 101 9.53 -1.43 21.51
CA GLN A 101 9.57 -2.88 21.65
C GLN A 101 8.33 -3.42 22.32
N ILE A 102 7.85 -4.56 21.84
CA ILE A 102 6.65 -5.20 22.38
C ILE A 102 6.79 -6.72 22.43
N PRO A 103 6.53 -7.36 23.59
CA PRO A 103 6.51 -8.81 23.68
C PRO A 103 5.22 -9.35 23.03
N ALA A 104 5.35 -10.38 22.20
CA ALA A 104 4.25 -11.06 21.56
C ALA A 104 4.43 -12.57 21.59
N ARG A 105 3.32 -13.29 21.79
CA ARG A 105 3.27 -14.75 21.77
C ARG A 105 2.94 -15.26 20.38
N LEU A 106 3.53 -16.38 19.98
CA LEU A 106 3.12 -17.11 18.77
C LEU A 106 1.78 -17.79 19.04
N ALA A 107 0.72 -17.30 18.41
CA ALA A 107 -0.63 -17.82 18.59
C ALA A 107 -0.99 -18.88 17.54
N TYR A 108 -0.40 -18.81 16.35
CA TYR A 108 -0.63 -19.76 15.26
C TYR A 108 0.62 -19.91 14.39
N ARG A 109 0.87 -21.13 13.93
CA ARG A 109 1.94 -21.46 12.98
C ARG A 109 1.46 -22.52 11.99
N SER A 110 1.78 -22.32 10.72
CA SER A 110 1.57 -23.27 9.62
C SER A 110 2.84 -23.41 8.77
N ASP A 111 2.74 -23.90 7.55
CA ASP A 111 3.84 -23.86 6.57
C ASP A 111 3.99 -22.49 5.90
N MET A 112 2.97 -21.61 5.97
CA MET A 112 2.95 -20.31 5.29
C MET A 112 2.98 -19.12 6.24
N LEU A 113 2.48 -19.26 7.46
CA LEU A 113 2.29 -18.15 8.39
C LEU A 113 2.83 -18.43 9.79
N ASN A 114 3.32 -17.36 10.42
CA ASN A 114 3.39 -17.21 11.87
C ASN A 114 2.50 -16.03 12.27
N MET A 115 1.51 -16.24 13.14
CA MET A 115 0.69 -15.15 13.67
C MET A 115 1.03 -14.91 15.14
N TRP A 116 1.54 -13.72 15.40
CA TRP A 116 1.97 -13.26 16.72
C TRP A 116 0.91 -12.32 17.30
N VAL A 117 0.68 -12.42 18.60
CA VAL A 117 -0.28 -11.57 19.33
C VAL A 117 0.45 -10.96 20.53
N GLN A 118 0.36 -9.65 20.70
CA GLN A 118 0.89 -8.93 21.86
C GLN A 118 0.53 -9.67 23.16
N ALA A 119 1.52 -9.86 24.04
CA ALA A 119 1.46 -10.85 25.11
C ALA A 119 0.34 -10.61 26.14
N ASP A 120 -0.09 -9.36 26.34
CA ASP A 120 -1.17 -9.00 27.26
C ASP A 120 -2.58 -9.07 26.61
N GLN A 121 -2.66 -9.23 25.28
CA GLN A 121 -3.91 -9.29 24.55
C GLN A 121 -4.54 -10.67 24.67
N ARG A 122 -5.80 -10.70 25.10
CA ARG A 122 -6.57 -11.92 25.31
C ARG A 122 -7.42 -12.26 24.09
N ILE A 123 -6.73 -12.65 23.02
CA ILE A 123 -7.36 -13.22 21.82
C ILE A 123 -7.29 -14.73 21.92
N LYS A 124 -8.37 -15.41 21.54
CA LYS A 124 -8.39 -16.87 21.51
C LYS A 124 -7.63 -17.40 20.31
N ASP A 125 -6.85 -18.46 20.52
CA ASP A 125 -6.06 -19.08 19.45
C ASP A 125 -6.94 -19.64 18.32
N GLU A 126 -8.18 -20.04 18.63
CA GLU A 126 -9.17 -20.46 17.62
C GLU A 126 -9.53 -19.34 16.64
N ASP A 127 -9.66 -18.10 17.12
CA ASP A 127 -9.97 -16.94 16.29
C ASP A 127 -8.78 -16.57 15.40
N VAL A 128 -7.56 -16.69 15.94
CA VAL A 128 -6.31 -16.49 15.18
C VAL A 128 -6.16 -17.56 14.11
N ALA A 129 -6.38 -18.83 14.44
CA ALA A 129 -6.32 -19.92 13.49
C ALA A 129 -7.35 -19.79 12.37
N ALA A 130 -8.57 -19.35 12.68
CA ALA A 130 -9.60 -19.10 11.66
C ALA A 130 -9.20 -17.96 10.71
N ALA A 131 -8.62 -16.88 11.23
CA ALA A 131 -8.09 -15.79 10.42
C ALA A 131 -6.92 -16.26 9.54
N ALA A 132 -5.99 -17.04 10.09
CA ALA A 132 -4.86 -17.62 9.37
C ALA A 132 -5.33 -18.46 8.18
N GLN A 133 -6.28 -19.38 8.42
CA GLN A 133 -6.83 -20.24 7.38
C GLN A 133 -7.46 -19.45 6.24
N PHE A 134 -8.17 -18.35 6.55
CA PHE A 134 -8.73 -17.49 5.51
C PHE A 134 -7.61 -16.80 4.71
N ILE A 135 -6.59 -16.27 5.37
CA ILE A 135 -5.44 -15.65 4.70
C ILE A 135 -4.77 -16.65 3.76
N GLU A 136 -4.49 -17.86 4.24
CA GLU A 136 -3.82 -18.92 3.51
C GLU A 136 -4.62 -19.49 2.34
N GLN A 137 -5.94 -19.64 2.51
CA GLN A 137 -6.78 -20.29 1.49
C GLN A 137 -7.31 -19.31 0.45
N LYS A 138 -7.38 -18.02 0.79
CA LYS A 138 -7.97 -16.99 -0.07
C LYS A 138 -6.99 -15.88 -0.43
N ILE A 139 -6.41 -15.22 0.56
CA ILE A 139 -5.64 -13.98 0.34
C ILE A 139 -4.30 -14.27 -0.33
N LEU A 140 -3.48 -15.16 0.26
CA LEU A 140 -2.17 -15.50 -0.30
C LEU A 140 -2.27 -16.02 -1.74
N PRO A 141 -3.12 -17.02 -2.06
CA PRO A 141 -3.23 -17.50 -3.44
C PRO A 141 -3.70 -16.43 -4.42
N THR A 142 -4.61 -15.54 -3.99
CA THR A 142 -5.09 -14.45 -4.86
C THR A 142 -3.97 -13.43 -5.08
N ASN A 143 -3.30 -12.95 -4.04
CA ASN A 143 -2.21 -12.00 -4.18
C ASN A 143 -1.06 -12.58 -5.00
N HIS A 144 -0.70 -13.85 -4.75
CA HIS A 144 0.36 -14.52 -5.49
C HIS A 144 0.07 -14.63 -6.99
N ALA A 145 -1.18 -14.90 -7.35
CA ALA A 145 -1.59 -15.02 -8.75
C ALA A 145 -1.53 -13.69 -9.51
N TYR A 146 -1.77 -12.56 -8.83
CA TYR A 146 -1.81 -11.25 -9.47
C TYR A 146 -0.48 -10.48 -9.41
N PHE A 147 0.27 -10.61 -8.32
CA PHE A 147 1.40 -9.71 -8.01
C PHE A 147 2.76 -10.42 -7.96
N GLY A 148 2.80 -11.75 -7.88
CA GLY A 148 4.04 -12.52 -7.74
C GLY A 148 4.26 -13.00 -6.31
N GLN A 149 5.51 -13.18 -5.87
CA GLN A 149 5.82 -13.70 -4.54
C GLN A 149 6.66 -12.71 -3.75
N GLU A 150 6.50 -12.73 -2.44
CA GLU A 150 7.40 -12.11 -1.47
C GLU A 150 8.79 -12.74 -1.51
N TRP A 151 9.74 -12.13 -0.79
CA TRP A 151 11.06 -12.71 -0.66
C TRP A 151 11.00 -13.96 0.21
N THR A 152 11.17 -15.14 -0.38
CA THR A 152 11.16 -16.42 0.33
C THR A 152 12.41 -17.25 -0.02
N PRO A 153 13.14 -17.82 0.96
CA PRO A 153 12.84 -17.88 2.40
C PRO A 153 13.35 -16.63 3.17
N GLY A 154 13.52 -15.50 2.48
CA GLY A 154 13.69 -14.23 3.16
C GLY A 154 15.04 -13.94 3.79
N VAL A 155 15.07 -12.89 4.60
CA VAL A 155 16.24 -12.43 5.35
C VAL A 155 16.67 -13.42 6.44
N ASP A 156 15.75 -14.26 6.95
CA ASP A 156 16.00 -15.16 8.07
C ASP A 156 15.86 -16.64 7.76
N GLY A 157 15.73 -17.00 6.48
CA GLY A 157 15.62 -18.38 6.04
C GLY A 157 14.29 -19.05 6.42
N ASP A 158 13.29 -18.33 6.93
CA ASP A 158 11.93 -18.85 7.16
C ASP A 158 11.01 -18.48 5.98
N PRO A 159 10.42 -19.45 5.25
CA PRO A 159 9.47 -19.14 4.17
C PRO A 159 8.12 -18.60 4.68
N ARG A 160 7.93 -18.47 5.99
CA ARG A 160 6.66 -18.02 6.59
C ARG A 160 6.59 -16.50 6.68
N ILE A 161 5.48 -15.94 6.23
CA ILE A 161 5.12 -14.55 6.52
C ILE A 161 4.74 -14.43 7.99
N ASN A 162 5.24 -13.38 8.65
CA ASN A 162 4.95 -13.09 10.05
C ASN A 162 3.91 -11.97 10.15
N ILE A 163 2.83 -12.17 10.92
CA ILE A 163 1.83 -11.12 11.17
C ILE A 163 1.78 -10.84 12.66
N LEU A 164 2.25 -9.66 13.07
CA LEU A 164 2.24 -9.19 14.44
C LEU A 164 0.99 -8.37 14.72
N HIS A 165 0.16 -8.87 15.65
CA HIS A 165 -1.04 -8.19 16.11
C HIS A 165 -0.74 -7.50 17.44
N ILE A 166 -0.89 -6.18 17.46
CA ILE A 166 -0.74 -5.37 18.67
C ILE A 166 -2.01 -4.59 18.93
N GLU A 167 -2.22 -4.12 20.16
CA GLU A 167 -3.42 -3.37 20.53
C GLU A 167 -3.60 -2.14 19.65
N GLU A 168 -2.55 -1.32 19.53
CA GLU A 168 -2.56 -0.06 18.80
C GLU A 168 -1.15 0.25 18.25
N LEU A 169 -1.09 0.69 16.98
CA LEU A 169 0.15 1.13 16.31
C LEU A 169 0.52 2.59 16.63
N GLY A 170 -0.38 3.30 17.32
CA GLY A 170 -0.32 4.75 17.53
C GLY A 170 -0.73 5.50 16.27
N GLY A 171 -1.66 6.46 16.37
CA GLY A 171 -2.09 7.27 15.23
C GLY A 171 -3.24 6.64 14.44
N LEU A 172 -3.36 6.97 13.15
CA LEU A 172 -4.48 6.54 12.29
C LEU A 172 -4.19 5.26 11.48
N GLY A 173 -2.99 4.68 11.61
CA GLY A 173 -2.61 3.50 10.83
C GLY A 173 -3.28 2.22 11.33
N ILE A 174 -3.86 1.46 10.41
CA ILE A 174 -4.56 0.19 10.70
C ILE A 174 -3.56 -0.98 10.67
N ALA A 175 -2.66 -0.97 9.69
CA ALA A 175 -1.57 -1.91 9.54
C ALA A 175 -0.43 -1.26 8.75
N TYR A 176 0.71 -1.96 8.67
CA TYR A 176 1.73 -1.68 7.67
C TYR A 176 2.63 -2.91 7.44
N PHE A 177 3.11 -3.06 6.21
CA PHE A 177 4.34 -3.76 5.87
C PHE A 177 5.56 -2.87 6.17
N SER A 178 6.63 -3.47 6.69
CA SER A 178 7.86 -2.74 7.02
C SER A 178 9.05 -3.34 6.28
N SER A 179 9.43 -2.70 5.17
CA SER A 179 10.68 -3.07 4.46
C SER A 179 11.94 -2.94 5.31
N ALA A 180 11.87 -2.28 6.47
CA ALA A 180 12.96 -2.22 7.43
C ALA A 180 13.33 -3.60 7.99
N ASP A 181 12.34 -4.51 8.08
CA ASP A 181 12.51 -5.84 8.65
C ASP A 181 13.16 -6.83 7.67
N GLU A 182 13.29 -6.45 6.40
CA GLU A 182 13.94 -7.20 5.33
C GLU A 182 15.48 -7.10 5.37
N TYR A 183 16.05 -6.48 6.40
CA TYR A 183 17.48 -6.22 6.51
C TYR A 183 18.07 -6.80 7.78
N VAL A 184 19.34 -7.19 7.73
CA VAL A 184 20.08 -7.57 8.94
C VAL A 184 20.23 -6.37 9.89
N THR A 185 20.35 -6.65 11.18
CA THR A 185 20.48 -5.61 12.22
C THR A 185 21.72 -4.72 12.07
N ALA A 186 22.77 -5.22 11.40
CA ALA A 186 23.94 -4.41 11.02
C ALA A 186 23.61 -3.30 10.00
N VAL A 187 22.54 -3.44 9.22
CA VAL A 187 22.04 -2.42 8.27
C VAL A 187 20.93 -1.59 8.90
N ASN A 188 20.03 -2.22 9.66
CA ASN A 188 18.98 -1.52 10.39
C ASN A 188 18.83 -2.08 11.82
N PRO A 189 19.22 -1.33 12.86
CA PRO A 189 19.21 -1.83 14.24
C PRO A 189 17.80 -2.10 14.80
N TYR A 190 16.75 -1.59 14.15
CA TYR A 190 15.35 -1.81 14.53
C TYR A 190 14.66 -2.88 13.69
N SER A 191 15.40 -3.58 12.84
CA SER A 191 14.86 -4.70 12.06
C SER A 191 14.56 -5.90 12.96
N ASN A 192 13.39 -6.49 12.78
CA ASN A 192 13.05 -7.81 13.29
C ASN A 192 13.63 -8.95 12.46
N GLN A 193 14.24 -8.65 11.31
CA GLN A 193 14.85 -9.60 10.37
C GLN A 193 13.86 -10.69 9.97
N ARG A 194 12.68 -10.33 9.46
CA ARG A 194 11.62 -11.24 8.99
C ARG A 194 10.72 -10.54 7.99
N GLU A 195 10.15 -11.27 7.04
CA GLU A 195 9.08 -10.79 6.17
C GLU A 195 7.80 -10.65 6.99
N MET A 196 7.46 -9.42 7.39
CA MET A 196 6.43 -9.21 8.40
C MET A 196 5.51 -8.00 8.22
N LEU A 197 4.30 -8.18 8.75
CA LEU A 197 3.23 -7.19 8.80
C LEU A 197 2.88 -6.86 10.26
N TYR A 198 2.42 -5.64 10.48
CA TYR A 198 1.95 -5.16 11.78
C TYR A 198 0.48 -4.77 11.66
N VAL A 199 -0.38 -5.24 12.57
CA VAL A 199 -1.82 -4.98 12.51
C VAL A 199 -2.33 -4.50 13.87
N SER A 200 -3.04 -3.37 13.87
CA SER A 200 -3.76 -2.84 15.03
C SER A 200 -5.04 -3.62 15.28
N LEU A 201 -5.15 -4.26 16.44
CA LEU A 201 -6.33 -4.98 16.89
C LEU A 201 -7.48 -4.04 17.23
N LYS A 202 -7.17 -2.81 17.65
CA LYS A 202 -8.13 -1.74 17.92
C LYS A 202 -8.81 -1.25 16.64
N ASP A 203 -8.06 -1.10 15.55
CA ASP A 203 -8.54 -0.47 14.32
C ASP A 203 -9.01 -1.48 13.26
N ALA A 204 -8.47 -2.70 13.31
CA ALA A 204 -8.89 -3.84 12.50
C ALA A 204 -9.18 -5.05 13.39
N LYS A 205 -10.47 -5.22 13.73
CA LYS A 205 -10.93 -6.40 14.46
C LYS A 205 -10.55 -7.68 13.68
N LEU A 206 -9.81 -8.56 14.33
CA LEU A 206 -9.40 -9.86 13.78
C LEU A 206 -10.58 -10.61 13.14
N GLY A 207 -10.35 -11.11 11.92
CA GLY A 207 -11.34 -11.89 11.16
C GLY A 207 -12.48 -11.07 10.53
N SER A 208 -12.47 -9.73 10.62
CA SER A 208 -13.42 -8.87 9.90
C SER A 208 -12.99 -8.62 8.46
N ASP A 209 -13.94 -8.22 7.60
CA ASP A 209 -13.63 -7.80 6.21
C ASP A 209 -12.59 -6.68 6.18
N ARG A 210 -12.65 -5.74 7.14
CA ARG A 210 -11.64 -4.67 7.25
C ARG A 210 -10.25 -5.23 7.55
N TYR A 211 -10.16 -6.19 8.46
CA TYR A 211 -8.89 -6.86 8.76
C TYR A 211 -8.33 -7.59 7.53
N PHE A 212 -9.16 -8.37 6.85
CA PHE A 212 -8.72 -9.13 5.68
C PHE A 212 -8.38 -8.23 4.48
N ALA A 213 -9.14 -7.15 4.25
CA ALA A 213 -8.81 -6.13 3.26
C ALA A 213 -7.44 -5.51 3.54
N THR A 214 -7.18 -5.11 4.79
CA THR A 214 -5.90 -4.55 5.19
C THR A 214 -4.76 -5.56 5.05
N VAL A 215 -4.93 -6.82 5.47
CA VAL A 215 -3.89 -7.85 5.27
C VAL A 215 -3.60 -8.09 3.78
N ALA A 216 -4.63 -8.12 2.92
CA ALA A 216 -4.45 -8.26 1.48
C ALA A 216 -3.67 -7.07 0.87
N HIS A 217 -3.93 -5.85 1.35
CA HIS A 217 -3.21 -4.63 0.97
C HIS A 217 -1.73 -4.75 1.36
N GLU A 218 -1.43 -5.06 2.63
CA GLU A 218 -0.04 -5.09 3.11
C GLU A 218 0.78 -6.25 2.54
N ILE A 219 0.16 -7.41 2.25
CA ILE A 219 0.84 -8.50 1.54
C ILE A 219 1.25 -8.04 0.13
N GLN A 220 0.43 -7.23 -0.54
CA GLN A 220 0.82 -6.68 -1.84
C GLN A 220 2.08 -5.83 -1.71
N HIS A 221 2.18 -4.96 -0.70
CA HIS A 221 3.39 -4.16 -0.49
C HIS A 221 4.64 -5.00 -0.27
N MET A 222 4.52 -6.11 0.47
CA MET A 222 5.61 -7.07 0.69
C MET A 222 6.05 -7.74 -0.62
N ILE A 223 5.09 -8.21 -1.42
CA ILE A 223 5.37 -8.78 -2.75
C ILE A 223 6.02 -7.72 -3.64
N GLN A 224 5.46 -6.50 -3.69
CA GLN A 224 5.98 -5.39 -4.50
C GLN A 224 7.43 -5.08 -4.12
N TRP A 225 7.72 -5.04 -2.82
CA TRP A 225 9.10 -4.87 -2.36
C TRP A 225 10.01 -5.98 -2.85
N HIS A 226 9.55 -7.20 -3.10
CA HIS A 226 10.42 -8.21 -3.70
C HIS A 226 10.56 -8.04 -5.22
N VAL A 227 9.44 -7.81 -5.91
CA VAL A 227 9.38 -7.88 -7.38
C VAL A 227 9.83 -6.58 -8.08
N ASP A 228 9.55 -5.42 -7.49
CA ASP A 228 9.93 -4.10 -8.00
C ASP A 228 10.06 -3.07 -6.88
N LYS A 229 11.27 -3.03 -6.30
CA LYS A 229 11.64 -2.17 -5.15
C LYS A 229 11.63 -0.67 -5.43
N ASN A 230 11.62 -0.27 -6.70
CA ASN A 230 11.76 1.13 -7.11
C ASN A 230 10.54 1.66 -7.85
N GLU A 231 9.39 0.99 -7.69
CA GLU A 231 8.10 1.46 -8.19
C GLU A 231 7.68 2.79 -7.55
N ASP A 232 7.00 3.63 -8.33
CA ASP A 232 6.43 4.88 -7.88
C ASP A 232 5.38 4.63 -6.79
N ALA A 233 5.44 5.42 -5.71
CA ALA A 233 4.56 5.24 -4.55
C ALA A 233 3.07 5.25 -4.93
N TRP A 234 2.64 6.13 -5.84
CA TRP A 234 1.24 6.21 -6.24
C TRP A 234 0.75 4.92 -6.92
N LEU A 235 1.59 4.28 -7.74
CA LEU A 235 1.25 3.06 -8.46
C LEU A 235 1.26 1.86 -7.50
N ASN A 236 2.24 1.82 -6.58
CA ASN A 236 2.28 0.80 -5.54
C ASN A 236 1.02 0.80 -4.65
N GLU A 237 0.58 1.97 -4.18
CA GLU A 237 -0.69 2.11 -3.44
C GLU A 237 -1.90 1.70 -4.30
N GLY A 238 -1.89 2.03 -5.59
CA GLY A 238 -2.93 1.62 -6.53
C GLY A 238 -3.03 0.10 -6.67
N LEU A 239 -1.90 -0.59 -6.78
CA LEU A 239 -1.81 -2.05 -6.80
C LEU A 239 -2.26 -2.66 -5.46
N SER A 240 -2.00 -1.99 -4.35
CA SER A 240 -2.43 -2.42 -3.02
C SER A 240 -3.96 -2.32 -2.87
N GLU A 241 -4.58 -1.26 -3.39
CA GLU A 241 -6.04 -1.15 -3.47
C GLU A 241 -6.64 -2.15 -4.46
N LEU A 242 -5.93 -2.45 -5.56
CA LEU A 242 -6.32 -3.52 -6.46
C LEU A 242 -6.30 -4.87 -5.76
N ALA A 243 -5.31 -5.13 -4.88
CA ALA A 243 -5.25 -6.35 -4.08
C ALA A 243 -6.48 -6.51 -3.18
N VAL A 244 -6.96 -5.42 -2.56
CA VAL A 244 -8.21 -5.40 -1.80
C VAL A 244 -9.40 -5.79 -2.70
N HIS A 245 -9.49 -5.18 -3.88
CA HIS A 245 -10.59 -5.42 -4.83
C HIS A 245 -10.63 -6.85 -5.35
N VAL A 246 -9.49 -7.40 -5.84
CA VAL A 246 -9.44 -8.75 -6.43
C VAL A 246 -9.66 -9.86 -5.39
N ASN A 247 -9.41 -9.57 -4.11
CA ASN A 247 -9.78 -10.45 -3.00
C ASN A 247 -11.28 -10.41 -2.66
N GLY A 248 -12.04 -9.50 -3.26
CA GLY A 248 -13.49 -9.38 -3.10
C GLY A 248 -13.93 -8.44 -1.98
N PHE A 249 -13.03 -7.61 -1.46
CA PHE A 249 -13.35 -6.63 -0.42
C PHE A 249 -13.74 -5.28 -1.04
N ALA A 250 -14.62 -4.54 -0.34
CA ALA A 250 -15.11 -3.26 -0.82
C ALA A 250 -14.06 -2.15 -0.62
N THR A 251 -13.70 -1.47 -1.71
CA THR A 251 -12.73 -0.35 -1.67
C THR A 251 -13.43 1.03 -1.64
N ASN A 252 -14.64 1.15 -2.22
CA ASN A 252 -15.42 2.38 -2.40
C ASN A 252 -14.67 3.52 -3.12
N ARG A 253 -13.58 3.22 -3.83
CA ARG A 253 -12.65 4.21 -4.38
C ARG A 253 -13.27 5.02 -5.51
N GLU A 254 -14.12 4.43 -6.34
CA GLU A 254 -14.81 5.11 -7.44
C GLU A 254 -15.66 6.28 -6.93
N LYS A 255 -16.39 6.04 -5.83
CA LYS A 255 -17.24 7.05 -5.19
C LYS A 255 -16.38 8.15 -4.55
N THR A 256 -15.29 7.78 -3.89
CA THR A 256 -14.38 8.74 -3.26
C THR A 256 -13.72 9.65 -4.29
N TYR A 257 -13.21 9.10 -5.40
CA TYR A 257 -12.59 9.90 -6.45
C TYR A 257 -13.59 10.86 -7.12
N ALA A 258 -14.83 10.41 -7.36
CA ALA A 258 -15.88 11.26 -7.93
C ALA A 258 -16.24 12.49 -7.06
N GLN A 259 -15.89 12.48 -5.77
CA GLN A 259 -16.09 13.62 -4.88
C GLN A 259 -14.94 14.64 -4.95
N GLN A 260 -13.76 14.22 -5.41
CA GLN A 260 -12.55 15.05 -5.47
C GLN A 260 -11.59 14.55 -6.55
N THR A 261 -11.84 14.96 -7.79
CA THR A 261 -11.05 14.52 -8.96
C THR A 261 -9.79 15.36 -9.20
N ASP A 262 -9.72 16.56 -8.62
CA ASP A 262 -8.62 17.52 -8.81
C ASP A 262 -7.44 17.21 -7.86
N VAL A 263 -6.89 16.01 -8.00
CA VAL A 263 -5.70 15.54 -7.29
C VAL A 263 -4.66 15.11 -8.32
N GLN A 264 -3.40 15.47 -8.08
CA GLN A 264 -2.30 15.04 -8.94
C GLN A 264 -2.03 13.54 -8.73
N LEU A 265 -2.18 12.75 -9.80
CA LEU A 265 -2.06 11.29 -9.76
C LEU A 265 -0.70 10.83 -9.22
N THR A 266 0.38 11.44 -9.69
CA THR A 266 1.76 11.02 -9.38
C THR A 266 2.31 11.58 -8.07
N ASN A 267 1.51 12.32 -7.31
CA ASN A 267 1.92 12.90 -6.04
C ASN A 267 1.04 12.37 -4.90
N LEU A 268 1.47 11.30 -4.24
CA LEU A 268 0.73 10.71 -3.13
C LEU A 268 0.88 11.56 -1.86
N ARG A 269 -0.04 12.50 -1.64
CA ARG A 269 -0.09 13.28 -0.40
C ARG A 269 -0.84 12.52 0.69
N GLN A 270 -0.24 12.49 1.89
CA GLN A 270 -0.79 11.82 3.07
C GLN A 270 -1.58 12.77 3.97
N ASP A 271 -1.86 14.00 3.52
CA ASP A 271 -2.66 14.97 4.28
C ASP A 271 -4.12 14.51 4.37
N ALA A 272 -4.73 14.66 5.54
CA ALA A 272 -6.04 14.09 5.86
C ALA A 272 -7.18 14.58 4.93
N ASP A 273 -7.02 15.74 4.31
CA ASP A 273 -8.00 16.35 3.39
C ASP A 273 -7.96 15.75 1.97
N VAL A 274 -6.84 15.14 1.56
CA VAL A 274 -6.65 14.66 0.17
C VAL A 274 -6.27 13.19 0.08
N VAL A 275 -5.79 12.56 1.16
CA VAL A 275 -5.25 11.19 1.14
C VAL A 275 -6.25 10.18 0.57
N ALA A 276 -7.53 10.27 0.96
CA ALA A 276 -8.55 9.36 0.46
C ALA A 276 -8.76 9.48 -1.06
N ALA A 277 -8.69 10.71 -1.60
CA ALA A 277 -8.80 10.99 -3.03
C ALA A 277 -7.56 10.51 -3.80
N HIS A 278 -6.36 10.63 -3.22
CA HIS A 278 -5.14 10.08 -3.82
C HIS A 278 -5.17 8.57 -3.95
N TYR A 279 -5.52 7.84 -2.88
CA TYR A 279 -5.67 6.38 -2.94
C TYR A 279 -6.74 5.96 -3.96
N ALA A 280 -7.82 6.74 -4.04
CA ALA A 280 -8.89 6.47 -4.99
C ALA A 280 -8.45 6.71 -6.44
N ALA A 281 -7.68 7.76 -6.71
CA ALA A 281 -7.08 7.99 -8.02
C ALA A 281 -6.10 6.87 -8.37
N SER A 282 -5.17 6.54 -7.47
CA SER A 282 -4.21 5.45 -7.65
C SER A 282 -4.89 4.14 -8.04
N PHE A 283 -5.92 3.73 -7.32
CA PHE A 283 -6.69 2.53 -7.64
C PHE A 283 -7.33 2.56 -9.04
N LEU A 284 -7.90 3.70 -9.45
CA LEU A 284 -8.62 3.80 -10.72
C LEU A 284 -7.73 3.81 -11.96
N PHE A 285 -6.46 4.16 -11.80
CA PHE A 285 -5.49 4.33 -12.89
C PHE A 285 -4.34 3.31 -12.84
N THR A 286 -4.53 2.21 -12.10
CA THR A 286 -3.66 1.03 -12.04
C THR A 286 -4.35 -0.15 -12.71
#